data_AF-A0A6N6S3G1-F1
#
_entry.id   AF-A0A6N6S3G1-F1
#
_cell.length_a   1.000
_cell.length_b   1.000
_cell.length_c   1.000
_cell.angle_alpha   90.00
_cell.angle_beta   90.00
_cell.angle_gamma   90.00
#
_symmetry.space_group_name_H-M   'P 1'
#
loop_
_entity.id
_entity.type
_entity.pdbx_description
1 polymer ?
#
loop_
_entity_poly.entity_id
_entity_poly.type
_entity_poly.pdbx_seq_one_letter_code
_entity_poly.pdbx_strand_id
1 'polypeptide(L)'
;MHELGDIQGFYRAFGLDISEIEKERCDHVSVELEFMHFLLYKQAYALENHGDEKAQICADAQKKFLKEHIGKWVPLFSVLFARKAGEGFYSAVSALTKEFLRLEIKLMDVKTEIYKESDLNQEAVAGASDECLSCASSEDFGEE
;
A
#
# COMPACT_ATOMS: atom_id res chain seq x y z
N MET A 1 -15.51 5.23 -2.16
CA MET A 1 -14.94 4.97 -3.49
C MET A 1 -13.43 5.16 -3.36
N HIS A 2 -12.62 4.15 -3.67
CA HIS A 2 -11.15 4.29 -3.72
C HIS A 2 -10.83 4.92 -5.07
N GLU A 3 -10.53 6.22 -5.10
CA GLU A 3 -10.40 6.98 -6.36
C GLU A 3 -8.93 7.05 -6.78
N LEU A 4 -8.58 6.40 -7.90
CA LEU A 4 -7.21 6.36 -8.44
C LEU A 4 -6.60 7.75 -8.68
N GLY A 5 -7.45 8.76 -8.93
CA GLY A 5 -7.01 10.14 -9.09
C GLY A 5 -6.52 10.77 -7.78
N ASP A 6 -7.14 10.39 -6.66
CA ASP A 6 -6.79 10.88 -5.32
C ASP A 6 -5.44 10.31 -4.86
N ILE A 7 -5.22 9.01 -5.04
CA ILE A 7 -3.94 8.33 -4.75
C ILE A 7 -2.79 9.01 -5.51
N GLN A 8 -2.94 9.22 -6.81
CA GLN A 8 -1.91 9.91 -7.60
C GLN A 8 -1.74 11.38 -7.18
N GLY A 9 -2.80 12.00 -6.65
CA GLY A 9 -2.73 13.32 -6.02
C GLY A 9 -1.78 13.35 -4.83
N PHE A 10 -1.85 12.34 -3.95
CA PHE A 10 -0.88 12.16 -2.87
C PHE A 10 0.55 12.02 -3.37
N TYR A 11 0.79 11.16 -4.37
CA TYR A 11 2.13 10.95 -4.92
C TYR A 11 2.71 12.26 -5.47
N ARG A 12 1.94 12.97 -6.31
CA ARG A 12 2.35 14.24 -6.90
C ARG A 12 2.57 15.35 -5.88
N ALA A 13 1.75 15.42 -4.82
CA ALA A 13 1.92 16.40 -3.74
C ALA A 13 3.28 16.25 -3.03
N PHE A 14 3.89 15.07 -3.11
CA PHE A 14 5.19 14.77 -2.54
C PHE A 14 6.32 14.74 -3.56
N GLY A 15 6.03 15.04 -4.83
CA GLY A 15 6.98 15.09 -5.93
C GLY A 15 7.29 13.72 -6.56
N LEU A 16 6.38 12.76 -6.42
CA LEU A 16 6.51 11.41 -6.97
C LEU A 16 5.58 11.21 -8.17
N ASP A 17 5.98 10.29 -9.05
CA ASP A 17 5.17 9.79 -10.16
C ASP A 17 5.31 8.26 -10.27
N ILE A 18 4.39 7.62 -10.99
CA ILE A 18 4.45 6.18 -11.24
C ILE A 18 5.56 5.87 -12.23
N SER A 19 6.30 4.79 -11.99
CA SER A 19 7.36 4.34 -12.89
C SER A 19 6.83 4.05 -14.29
N GLU A 20 7.42 4.69 -15.30
CA GLU A 20 7.12 4.42 -16.71
C GLU A 20 7.68 3.07 -17.19
N ILE A 21 8.58 2.46 -16.43
CA ILE A 21 9.22 1.17 -16.76
C ILE A 21 8.38 0.02 -16.21
N GLU A 22 8.19 -0.02 -14.90
CA GLU A 22 7.45 -1.10 -14.22
C GLU A 22 5.94 -1.04 -14.50
N LYS A 23 5.40 0.17 -14.71
CA LYS A 23 3.98 0.41 -15.07
C LYS A 23 2.96 -0.23 -14.14
N GLU A 24 3.31 -0.42 -12.88
CA GLU A 24 2.40 -0.90 -11.86
C GLU A 24 1.21 0.04 -11.67
N ARG A 25 0.07 -0.51 -11.28
CA ARG A 25 -1.09 0.32 -10.96
C ARG A 25 -0.81 1.15 -9.71
N CYS A 26 -1.31 2.38 -9.70
CA CYS A 26 -1.08 3.30 -8.57
C CYS A 26 -1.70 2.83 -7.25
N ASP A 27 -2.72 1.96 -7.29
CA ASP A 27 -3.37 1.31 -6.15
C ASP A 27 -2.78 -0.08 -5.81
N HIS A 28 -1.68 -0.48 -6.46
CA HIS A 28 -1.01 -1.73 -6.14
C HIS A 28 -0.40 -1.67 -4.72
N VAL A 29 -0.50 -2.76 -3.96
CA VAL A 29 -0.07 -2.79 -2.54
C VAL A 29 1.41 -2.43 -2.37
N SER A 30 2.28 -2.84 -3.30
CA SER A 30 3.70 -2.50 -3.26
C SER A 30 3.92 -0.99 -3.42
N VAL A 31 3.18 -0.35 -4.35
CA VAL A 31 3.27 1.08 -4.63
C VAL A 31 2.74 1.90 -3.44
N GLU A 32 1.60 1.52 -2.88
CA GLU A 32 1.05 2.20 -1.69
C GLU A 32 1.99 2.05 -0.46
N LEU A 33 2.64 0.88 -0.28
CA LEU A 33 3.63 0.66 0.79
C LEU A 33 4.93 1.44 0.56
N GLU A 34 5.40 1.52 -0.69
CA GLU A 34 6.57 2.32 -1.06
C GLU A 34 6.33 3.81 -0.75
N PHE A 35 5.14 4.31 -1.05
CA PHE A 35 4.77 5.67 -0.70
C PHE A 35 4.77 5.91 0.82
N MET A 36 4.23 4.97 1.61
CA MET A 36 4.29 5.05 3.07
C MET A 36 5.74 5.08 3.59
N HIS A 37 6.61 4.22 3.04
CA HIS A 37 8.04 4.25 3.32
C HIS A 37 8.67 5.61 2.98
N PHE A 38 8.36 6.16 1.80
CA PHE A 38 8.86 7.46 1.38
C PHE A 38 8.45 8.59 2.36
N LEU A 39 7.20 8.59 2.83
CA LEU A 39 6.73 9.58 3.79
C LEU A 39 7.47 9.49 5.13
N LEU A 40 7.72 8.28 5.63
CA LEU A 40 8.50 8.05 6.85
C LEU A 40 9.95 8.52 6.69
N TYR A 41 10.57 8.18 5.57
CA TYR A 41 11.93 8.63 5.25
C TYR A 41 12.02 10.16 5.19
N LYS A 42 11.08 10.80 4.49
CA LYS A 42 11.02 12.27 4.37
C LYS A 42 10.73 12.94 5.70
N GLN A 43 9.91 12.32 6.57
CA GLN A 43 9.67 12.79 7.93
C GLN A 43 10.97 12.78 8.75
N ALA A 44 11.71 11.67 8.74
CA ALA A 44 12.99 11.55 9.44
C ALA A 44 14.00 12.59 8.96
N TYR A 45 14.14 12.74 7.64
CA TYR A 45 15.00 13.76 7.06
C TYR A 45 14.59 15.19 7.47
N ALA A 46 13.29 15.48 7.51
CA ALA A 46 12.78 16.77 7.93
C ALA A 46 13.05 17.06 9.41
N LEU A 47 12.92 16.07 10.30
CA LEU A 47 13.28 16.22 11.72
C LEU A 47 14.75 16.62 11.90
N GLU A 48 15.64 16.04 11.10
CA GLU A 48 17.08 16.32 11.17
C GLU A 48 17.48 17.66 10.52
N ASN A 49 16.81 18.06 9.43
CA ASN A 49 17.31 19.15 8.55
C ASN A 49 16.39 20.37 8.43
N HIS A 50 15.11 20.25 8.78
CA HIS A 50 14.10 21.26 8.49
C HIS A 50 13.18 21.61 9.67
N GLY A 51 13.25 20.85 10.77
CA GLY A 51 12.48 21.05 11.99
C GLY A 51 11.06 20.45 11.96
N ASP A 52 10.40 20.58 13.10
CA ASP A 52 9.15 19.88 13.41
C ASP A 52 7.99 20.18 12.45
N GLU A 53 7.90 21.39 11.92
CA GLU A 53 6.81 21.78 11.01
C GLU A 53 6.81 20.92 9.73
N LYS A 54 7.98 20.73 9.11
CA LYS A 54 8.10 19.91 7.89
C LYS A 54 7.92 18.42 8.18
N ALA A 55 8.37 17.97 9.35
CA ALA A 55 8.13 16.60 9.80
C ALA A 55 6.63 16.35 10.00
N GLN A 56 5.91 17.32 10.58
CA GLN A 56 4.47 17.21 10.83
C GLN A 56 3.67 17.10 9.53
N ILE A 57 4.05 17.81 8.46
CA ILE A 57 3.42 17.66 7.14
C ILE A 57 3.49 16.20 6.65
N CYS A 58 4.64 15.54 6.85
CA CYS A 58 4.81 14.15 6.45
C CYS A 58 3.96 13.21 7.34
N ALA A 59 3.91 13.45 8.64
CA ALA A 59 3.08 12.68 9.56
C ALA A 59 1.58 12.82 9.27
N ASP A 60 1.12 14.03 8.93
CA ASP A 60 -0.27 14.29 8.57
C ASP A 60 -0.65 13.61 7.25
N ALA A 61 0.25 13.60 6.28
CA ALA A 61 0.06 12.86 5.04
C ALA A 61 -0.02 11.34 5.25
N GLN A 62 0.83 10.77 6.11
CA GLN A 62 0.77 9.35 6.50
C GLN A 62 -0.59 9.01 7.10
N LYS A 63 -1.05 9.80 8.07
CA LYS A 63 -2.36 9.64 8.72
C LYS A 63 -3.50 9.67 7.71
N LYS A 64 -3.46 10.65 6.81
CA LYS A 64 -4.50 10.83 5.78
C LYS A 64 -4.51 9.66 4.80
N PHE A 65 -3.34 9.23 4.33
CA PHE A 65 -3.20 8.11 3.39
C PHE A 65 -3.64 6.78 4.04
N LEU A 66 -3.26 6.52 5.29
CA LEU A 66 -3.76 5.37 6.07
C LEU A 66 -5.28 5.40 6.23
N LYS A 67 -5.86 6.57 6.48
CA LYS A 67 -7.30 6.73 6.69
C LYS A 67 -8.10 6.51 5.41
N GLU A 68 -7.61 7.02 4.29
CA GLU A 68 -8.40 7.16 3.06
C GLU A 68 -8.10 6.06 2.03
N HIS A 69 -6.92 5.43 2.09
CA HIS A 69 -6.46 4.43 1.12
C HIS A 69 -5.99 3.14 1.80
N ILE A 70 -4.68 2.94 1.96
CA ILE A 70 -4.06 1.65 2.30
C ILE A 70 -4.66 1.00 3.55
N GLY A 71 -5.01 1.79 4.57
CA GLY A 71 -5.59 1.28 5.82
C GLY A 71 -7.03 0.78 5.69
N LYS A 72 -7.75 1.11 4.62
CA LYS A 72 -9.14 0.65 4.39
C LYS A 72 -9.19 -0.76 3.84
N TRP A 73 -8.36 -1.04 2.83
CA TRP A 73 -8.51 -2.26 2.02
C TRP A 73 -7.44 -3.31 2.31
N VAL A 74 -6.19 -2.89 2.62
CA VAL A 74 -5.09 -3.83 2.82
C VAL A 74 -5.31 -4.78 4.00
N PRO A 75 -5.93 -4.38 5.14
CA PRO A 75 -6.20 -5.34 6.22
C PRO A 75 -7.07 -6.52 5.79
N LEU A 76 -8.09 -6.28 4.95
CA LEU A 76 -8.91 -7.35 4.39
C LEU A 76 -8.14 -8.14 3.33
N PHE A 77 -7.43 -7.46 2.43
CA PHE A 77 -6.59 -8.09 1.43
C PHE A 77 -5.58 -9.06 2.07
N SER A 78 -4.90 -8.66 3.15
CA SER A 78 -3.95 -9.54 3.85
C SER A 78 -4.62 -10.79 4.42
N VAL A 79 -5.85 -10.69 4.93
CA VAL A 79 -6.61 -11.86 5.40
C VAL A 79 -6.94 -12.81 4.24
N LEU A 80 -7.40 -12.27 3.12
CA LEU A 80 -7.75 -13.07 1.94
C LEU A 80 -6.50 -13.68 1.29
N PHE A 81 -5.42 -12.91 1.23
CA PHE A 81 -4.14 -13.33 0.70
C PHE A 81 -3.55 -14.48 1.53
N ALA A 82 -3.58 -14.40 2.86
CA ALA A 82 -3.17 -15.49 3.74
C ALA A 82 -3.98 -16.77 3.49
N ARG A 83 -5.32 -16.66 3.37
CA ARG A 83 -6.19 -17.81 3.09
C ARG A 83 -5.88 -18.46 1.74
N LYS A 84 -5.58 -17.66 0.71
CA LYS A 84 -5.23 -18.16 -0.62
C LYS A 84 -3.84 -18.77 -0.67
N ALA A 85 -2.86 -18.18 0.01
CA ALA A 85 -1.50 -18.69 0.10
C ALA A 85 -1.43 -20.01 0.90
N GLY A 86 -2.28 -20.17 1.92
CA GLY A 86 -2.34 -21.34 2.78
C GLY A 86 -1.19 -21.38 3.79
N GLU A 87 0.02 -21.69 3.33
CA GLU A 87 1.23 -21.79 4.17
C GLU A 87 2.47 -21.24 3.44
N GLY A 88 3.62 -21.23 4.13
CA GLY A 88 4.90 -20.80 3.56
C GLY A 88 5.07 -19.28 3.51
N PHE A 89 5.95 -18.83 2.60
CA PHE A 89 6.45 -17.45 2.55
C PHE A 89 5.34 -16.41 2.41
N TYR A 90 4.44 -16.56 1.44
CA TYR A 90 3.37 -15.58 1.21
C TYR A 90 2.31 -15.58 2.30
N SER A 91 2.09 -16.72 2.98
CA SER A 91 1.27 -16.74 4.20
C SER A 91 1.92 -15.98 5.34
N ALA A 92 3.25 -16.01 5.47
CA ALA A 92 3.96 -15.23 6.48
C ALA A 92 3.97 -13.73 6.16
N VAL A 93 4.20 -13.35 4.90
CA VAL A 93 4.18 -11.95 4.44
C VAL A 93 2.79 -11.34 4.66
N SER A 94 1.73 -12.04 4.28
CA SER A 94 0.35 -11.56 4.51
C SER A 94 0.03 -11.35 5.98
N ALA A 95 0.43 -12.29 6.85
CA ALA A 95 0.28 -12.13 8.29
C ALA A 95 1.05 -10.93 8.85
N LEU A 96 2.30 -10.74 8.39
CA LEU A 96 3.13 -9.60 8.76
C LEU A 96 2.50 -8.27 8.32
N THR A 97 2.10 -8.15 7.05
CA THR A 97 1.49 -6.93 6.50
C THR A 97 0.23 -6.54 7.26
N LYS A 98 -0.62 -7.52 7.62
CA LYS A 98 -1.82 -7.29 8.41
C LYS A 98 -1.48 -6.69 9.78
N GLU A 99 -0.56 -7.31 10.50
CA GLU A 99 -0.18 -6.86 11.84
C GLU A 99 0.56 -5.52 11.80
N PHE A 100 1.41 -5.31 10.80
CA PHE A 100 2.08 -4.03 10.56
C PHE A 100 1.06 -2.89 10.42
N LEU A 101 0.11 -3.00 9.50
CA LEU A 101 -0.89 -1.93 9.33
C LEU A 101 -1.78 -1.74 10.56
N ARG A 102 -2.13 -2.82 11.26
CA ARG A 102 -2.87 -2.71 12.53
C ARG A 102 -2.09 -1.89 13.56
N LEU A 103 -0.78 -2.09 13.65
CA LEU A 103 0.09 -1.35 14.55
C LEU A 103 0.26 0.10 14.12
N GLU A 104 0.47 0.38 12.83
CA GLU A 104 0.57 1.74 12.29
C GLU A 104 -0.70 2.56 12.53
N ILE A 105 -1.87 1.99 12.20
CA ILE A 105 -3.18 2.64 12.43
C ILE A 105 -3.35 2.98 13.92
N LYS A 106 -2.97 2.05 14.81
CA LYS A 106 -3.05 2.25 16.26
C LYS A 106 -2.04 3.30 16.74
N LEU A 107 -0.80 3.24 16.26
CA LEU A 107 0.28 4.15 16.63
C LEU A 107 -0.09 5.60 16.29
N MET A 108 -0.68 5.80 15.11
CA MET A 108 -1.05 7.12 14.62
C MET A 108 -2.45 7.59 15.04
N ASP A 109 -3.16 6.78 15.84
CA ASP A 109 -4.56 7.01 16.27
C ASP A 109 -5.52 7.32 15.10
N VAL A 110 -5.38 6.58 14.01
CA VAL A 110 -6.18 6.76 12.80
C VAL A 110 -7.48 5.97 12.90
N LYS A 111 -8.61 6.66 12.74
CA LYS A 111 -9.94 6.02 12.60
C LYS A 111 -10.23 5.81 11.11
N THR A 112 -10.08 4.58 10.65
CA THR A 112 -10.33 4.17 9.26
C THR A 112 -11.47 3.16 9.17
N GLU A 113 -12.23 3.22 8.08
CA GLU A 113 -13.30 2.27 7.76
C GLU A 113 -12.72 1.12 6.96
N ILE A 114 -12.42 0.02 7.66
CA ILE A 114 -11.87 -1.19 7.05
C ILE A 114 -12.97 -1.91 6.26
N TYR A 115 -12.65 -2.29 5.02
CA TYR A 115 -13.52 -3.09 4.17
C TYR A 115 -13.78 -4.46 4.74
N LYS A 116 -14.96 -4.98 4.47
CA LYS A 116 -15.43 -6.31 4.83
C LYS A 116 -15.58 -7.14 3.57
N GLU A 117 -15.60 -8.46 3.72
CA GLU A 117 -15.88 -9.37 2.60
C GLU A 117 -17.23 -9.07 1.93
N SER A 118 -18.22 -8.57 2.69
CA SER A 118 -19.52 -8.12 2.17
C SER A 118 -19.43 -6.93 1.20
N ASP A 119 -18.34 -6.17 1.26
CA ASP A 119 -18.14 -4.96 0.45
C ASP A 119 -17.50 -5.29 -0.90
N LEU A 120 -17.07 -6.54 -1.11
CA LEU A 120 -16.47 -7.00 -2.35
C LEU A 120 -17.55 -7.27 -3.39
N ASN A 121 -17.44 -6.64 -4.56
CA ASN A 121 -18.29 -6.98 -5.70
C ASN A 121 -17.80 -8.30 -6.34
N GLN A 122 -18.61 -9.36 -6.22
CA GLN A 122 -18.28 -10.70 -6.74
C GLN A 122 -18.06 -10.70 -8.27
N GLU A 123 -18.69 -9.81 -9.03
CA GLU A 123 -18.49 -9.71 -10.48
C GLU A 123 -17.11 -9.15 -10.85
N ALA A 124 -16.54 -8.26 -10.03
CA ALA A 124 -15.19 -7.72 -10.24
C ALA A 124 -14.07 -8.70 -9.82
N VAL A 125 -14.36 -9.56 -8.85
CA VAL A 125 -13.43 -10.60 -8.36
C VAL A 125 -13.44 -11.83 -9.28
N ALA A 126 -14.58 -12.16 -9.89
CA ALA A 126 -14.69 -13.28 -10.84
C ALA A 126 -14.06 -13.00 -12.22
N GLY A 127 -13.85 -11.72 -12.57
CA GLY A 127 -13.28 -11.29 -13.85
C GLY A 127 -11.76 -11.14 -13.88
N ALA A 128 -11.07 -11.28 -12.74
CA ALA A 128 -9.60 -11.30 -12.72
C ALA A 128 -9.11 -12.68 -13.15
N SER A 129 -8.58 -12.80 -14.37
CA SER A 129 -7.83 -13.99 -14.77
C SER A 129 -6.66 -14.20 -13.78
N ASP A 130 -6.26 -15.45 -13.56
CA ASP A 130 -5.05 -15.83 -12.80
C ASP A 130 -3.75 -15.19 -13.36
N GLU A 131 -3.83 -14.42 -14.46
CA GLU A 131 -2.73 -13.69 -15.11
C GLU A 131 -2.16 -12.53 -14.27
N CYS A 132 -2.81 -12.12 -13.19
CA CYS A 132 -2.27 -11.09 -12.27
C CYS A 132 -1.07 -11.59 -11.43
N LEU A 133 -0.55 -12.79 -11.73
CA LEU A 133 0.69 -13.36 -11.17
C LEU A 133 1.95 -13.04 -11.98
N SER A 134 1.86 -12.27 -13.08
CA SER A 134 3.04 -11.98 -13.93
C SER A 134 4.11 -11.10 -13.27
N CYS A 135 3.84 -10.50 -12.10
CA CYS A 135 4.85 -9.76 -11.33
C CYS A 135 5.97 -10.66 -10.73
N ALA A 136 5.89 -11.99 -10.92
CA ALA A 136 6.95 -12.93 -10.53
C ALA A 136 7.69 -13.57 -11.72
N SER A 137 7.34 -13.23 -12.97
CA SER A 137 7.99 -13.76 -14.17
C SER A 137 8.78 -12.68 -14.91
N SER A 138 9.72 -12.05 -14.23
CA SER A 138 10.95 -11.60 -14.88
C SER A 138 11.94 -12.76 -14.86
N GLU A 139 11.75 -13.72 -15.78
CA GLU A 139 12.88 -14.51 -16.25
C GLU A 139 13.79 -13.57 -17.04
N ASP A 140 14.70 -12.90 -16.32
CA ASP A 140 15.84 -12.19 -16.91
C ASP A 140 17.12 -12.77 -16.30
N PHE A 141 17.34 -14.05 -16.59
CA PHE A 141 18.67 -14.63 -16.66
C PHE A 141 18.91 -15.04 -18.12
N GLY A 142 19.05 -14.03 -18.98
CA GLY A 142 19.74 -14.19 -20.24
C GLY A 142 21.24 -14.28 -19.97
N GLU A 143 21.78 -15.49 -20.06
CA GLU A 143 23.20 -15.71 -20.34
C GLU A 143 23.53 -15.14 -21.73
N GLU A 144 24.39 -14.12 -21.79
CA GLU A 144 25.57 -13.97 -22.68
C GLU A 144 26.24 -12.61 -22.51
#